data_AF-A0A8C9C5X4-F1
#
_entry.id   AF-A0A8C9C5X4-F1
#
_cell.length_a   1.000
_cell.length_b   1.000
_cell.length_c   1.000
_cell.angle_alpha   90.00
_cell.angle_beta   90.00
_cell.angle_gamma   90.00
#
_symmetry.space_group_name_H-M   'P 1'
#
loop_
_entity.id
_entity.type
_entity.pdbx_description
1 polymer ?
#
loop_
_entity_poly.entity_id
_entity_poly.type
_entity_poly.pdbx_seq_one_letter_code
_entity_poly.pdbx_strand_id
1 'polypeptide(L)'
;MPIAFNEPLSFLQRITEYMEHVYLIHKASCQPQPLERMQSVAAFAVSAVASQWERTGKPFNPLLGETYELTREDLGFRFISEQVSHHPPISAFYSEGLHQDFLFHGSIYPKLKFWGKSVEAEPRGTITLELLKHNEAYTWTNPTCCVHNVIIGKLWIEQYGTVEIVNHRTGDKCVLHFKPCGLFGKELHKVEGYIQDKNKKKLFMIYGKWTECLWGLDPAAYESFKKQERRTDSLRKTKLDDCPEKADGDVVDAVPEAQETVQVIPGSKLLWRVNTRPPNSAQIWRARRRNGWRRSRGRPGGSGPGRRPSGRRGGFTEAVTRTLGPPTGCTWGATLRGISQAAQTSTERADRPPARPRRPERLDSTKWLL
;
A
#
# COMPACT_ATOMS: atom_id res chain seq x y z
N MET A 1 -6.04 -19.40 3.85
CA MET A 1 -4.61 -19.05 4.02
C MET A 1 -4.28 -19.14 5.51
N PRO A 2 -3.20 -19.82 5.92
CA PRO A 2 -2.83 -19.93 7.33
C PRO A 2 -2.53 -18.56 7.94
N ILE A 3 -2.99 -18.33 9.17
CA ILE A 3 -2.87 -17.04 9.87
C ILE A 3 -1.42 -16.57 10.05
N ALA A 4 -0.45 -17.49 10.05
CA ALA A 4 0.98 -17.18 10.17
C ALA A 4 1.53 -16.35 8.99
N PHE A 5 0.86 -16.38 7.83
CA PHE A 5 1.22 -15.58 6.66
C PHE A 5 0.52 -14.22 6.64
N ASN A 6 -0.44 -14.00 7.53
CA ASN A 6 -1.14 -12.74 7.63
C ASN A 6 -0.37 -11.73 8.48
N GLU A 7 -0.50 -10.45 8.11
CA GLU A 7 -0.23 -9.37 9.03
C GLU A 7 -1.51 -8.99 9.78
N PRO A 8 -1.40 -8.39 10.98
CA PRO A 8 -2.54 -8.05 11.83
C PRO A 8 -3.26 -6.77 11.37
N LEU A 9 -3.55 -6.65 10.08
CA LEU A 9 -4.29 -5.54 9.49
C LEU A 9 -5.28 -6.07 8.45
N SER A 10 -6.48 -5.50 8.42
CA SER A 10 -7.41 -5.67 7.31
C SER A 10 -6.87 -4.97 6.07
N PHE A 11 -7.26 -5.43 4.87
CA PHE A 11 -6.90 -4.74 3.63
C PHE A 11 -7.43 -3.30 3.60
N LEU A 12 -8.56 -3.02 4.24
CA LEU A 12 -9.09 -1.66 4.39
C LEU A 12 -8.13 -0.73 5.14
N GLN A 13 -7.49 -1.25 6.19
CA GLN A 13 -6.46 -0.52 6.94
C GLN A 13 -5.20 -0.33 6.09
N ARG A 14 -4.81 -1.35 5.31
CA ARG A 14 -3.66 -1.25 4.39
C ARG A 14 -3.86 -0.15 3.35
N ILE A 15 -5.06 0.01 2.79
CA ILE A 15 -5.37 1.09 1.83
C ILE A 15 -5.25 2.46 2.49
N THR A 16 -5.64 2.58 3.77
CA THR A 16 -5.58 3.87 4.49
C THR A 16 -4.16 4.43 4.59
N GLU A 17 -3.15 3.57 4.52
CA GLU A 17 -1.74 3.98 4.54
C GLU A 17 -1.32 4.81 3.32
N TYR A 18 -2.13 4.86 2.25
CA TYR A 18 -1.94 5.84 1.18
C TYR A 18 -1.84 7.28 1.72
N MET A 19 -2.50 7.54 2.86
CA MET A 19 -2.51 8.84 3.53
C MET A 19 -1.30 9.10 4.44
N GLU A 20 -0.29 8.21 4.49
CA GLU A 20 0.90 8.41 5.35
C GLU A 20 1.60 9.75 5.09
N HIS A 21 1.67 10.16 3.83
CA HIS A 21 2.36 11.38 3.41
C HIS A 21 1.38 12.44 2.89
N VAL A 22 0.21 12.56 3.52
CA VAL A 22 -0.85 13.54 3.17
C VAL A 22 -0.37 15.00 3.11
N TYR A 23 0.71 15.35 3.82
CA TYR A 23 1.34 16.67 3.72
C TYR A 23 1.75 17.04 2.29
N LEU A 24 1.98 16.06 1.40
CA LEU A 24 2.25 16.30 -0.02
C LEU A 24 1.02 16.82 -0.76
N ILE A 25 -0.19 16.38 -0.38
CA ILE A 25 -1.45 16.91 -0.90
C ILE A 25 -1.65 18.34 -0.42
N HIS A 26 -1.48 18.61 0.89
CA HIS A 26 -1.56 19.96 1.43
C HIS A 26 -0.55 20.90 0.76
N LYS A 27 0.69 20.43 0.56
CA LYS A 27 1.72 21.16 -0.19
C LYS A 27 1.27 21.47 -1.62
N ALA A 28 0.67 20.50 -2.32
CA ALA A 28 0.12 20.69 -3.66
C ALA A 28 -0.98 21.76 -3.66
N SER A 29 -1.93 21.69 -2.73
CA SER A 29 -3.02 22.68 -2.63
C SER A 29 -2.51 24.12 -2.41
N CYS A 30 -1.36 24.28 -1.76
CA CYS A 30 -0.71 25.57 -1.57
C CYS A 30 0.08 26.08 -2.77
N GLN A 31 0.40 25.26 -3.78
CA GLN A 31 1.22 25.71 -4.91
C GLN A 31 0.41 26.53 -5.94
N PRO A 32 0.91 27.71 -6.36
CA PRO A 32 0.25 28.52 -7.38
C PRO A 32 0.40 27.94 -8.79
N GLN A 33 1.54 27.33 -9.10
CA GLN A 33 1.85 26.83 -10.44
C GLN A 33 1.39 25.37 -10.63
N PRO A 34 0.66 25.03 -11.71
CA PRO A 34 0.19 23.67 -11.99
C PRO A 34 1.32 22.63 -12.03
N LEU A 35 2.49 23.01 -12.56
CA LEU A 35 3.66 22.14 -12.61
C LEU A 35 4.13 21.72 -11.21
N GLU A 36 4.16 22.65 -10.26
CA GLU A 36 4.57 22.36 -8.87
C GLU A 36 3.51 21.56 -8.10
N ARG A 37 2.22 21.75 -8.45
CA ARG A 37 1.14 20.86 -8.00
C ARG A 37 1.38 19.45 -8.49
N MET A 38 1.59 19.25 -9.79
CA MET A 38 1.84 17.93 -10.38
C MET A 38 3.10 17.26 -9.79
N GLN A 39 4.16 18.01 -9.49
CA GLN A 39 5.34 17.48 -8.78
C GLN A 39 4.96 16.89 -7.41
N SER A 40 4.12 17.59 -6.66
CA SER A 40 3.67 17.17 -5.32
C SER A 40 2.68 16.00 -5.39
N VAL A 41 1.78 15.99 -6.38
CA VAL A 41 0.87 14.87 -6.64
C VAL A 41 1.63 13.61 -7.06
N ALA A 42 2.64 13.74 -7.92
CA ALA A 42 3.51 12.63 -8.31
C ALA A 42 4.29 12.07 -7.12
N ALA A 43 4.82 12.95 -6.26
CA ALA A 43 5.46 12.54 -5.01
C ALA A 43 4.49 11.78 -4.09
N PHE A 44 3.26 12.29 -3.95
CA PHE A 44 2.21 11.64 -3.17
C PHE A 44 1.89 10.23 -3.70
N ALA A 45 1.65 10.09 -5.01
CA ALA A 45 1.34 8.81 -5.65
C ALA A 45 2.42 7.75 -5.42
N VAL A 46 3.71 8.11 -5.48
CA VAL A 46 4.80 7.17 -5.17
C VAL A 46 4.89 6.89 -3.67
N SER A 47 4.76 7.91 -2.82
CA SER A 47 4.83 7.75 -1.36
C SER A 47 3.71 6.86 -0.81
N ALA A 48 2.53 6.88 -1.43
CA ALA A 48 1.37 6.09 -1.03
C ALA A 48 1.64 4.58 -1.13
N VAL A 49 2.54 4.16 -2.02
CA VAL A 49 2.92 2.75 -2.19
C VAL A 49 4.28 2.41 -1.58
N ALA A 50 4.93 3.34 -0.87
CA ALA A 50 6.26 3.13 -0.28
C ALA A 50 6.25 2.16 0.92
N SER A 51 5.18 2.15 1.71
CA SER A 51 5.10 1.35 2.95
C SER A 51 5.12 -0.17 2.69
N GLN A 52 4.94 -0.60 1.44
CA GLN A 52 4.90 -2.02 1.05
C GLN A 52 6.25 -2.72 1.23
N TRP A 53 7.37 -1.99 1.22
CA TRP A 53 8.70 -2.60 1.35
C TRP A 53 8.83 -3.39 2.66
N GLU A 54 9.42 -4.58 2.61
CA GLU A 54 9.54 -5.56 3.71
C GLU A 54 8.22 -6.06 4.34
N ARG A 55 7.05 -5.64 3.86
CA ARG A 55 5.74 -6.08 4.39
C ARG A 55 5.16 -7.24 3.62
N THR A 56 5.84 -8.37 3.73
CA THR A 56 5.51 -9.64 3.07
C THR A 56 4.29 -10.36 3.65
N GLY A 57 3.70 -9.83 4.73
CA GLY A 57 2.49 -10.41 5.33
C GLY A 57 1.25 -10.01 4.54
N LYS A 58 0.38 -10.96 4.23
CA LYS A 58 -0.89 -10.68 3.55
C LYS A 58 -1.85 -9.99 4.54
N PRO A 59 -2.45 -8.85 4.21
CA PRO A 59 -3.54 -8.32 5.03
C PRO A 59 -4.72 -9.30 5.08
N PHE A 60 -5.52 -9.22 6.14
CA PHE A 60 -6.77 -9.97 6.20
C PHE A 60 -7.70 -9.53 5.07
N ASN A 61 -8.33 -10.51 4.42
CA ASN A 61 -9.36 -10.22 3.43
C ASN A 61 -10.58 -9.66 4.17
N PRO A 62 -11.04 -8.44 3.86
CA PRO A 62 -12.18 -7.86 4.57
C PRO A 62 -13.46 -8.67 4.31
N LEU A 63 -14.36 -8.68 5.29
CA LEU A 63 -15.70 -9.22 5.10
C LEU A 63 -16.53 -8.27 4.23
N LEU A 64 -17.52 -8.78 3.49
CA LEU A 64 -18.45 -7.92 2.75
C LEU A 64 -19.18 -6.97 3.72
N GLY A 65 -19.17 -5.67 3.42
CA GLY A 65 -19.72 -4.62 4.28
C GLY A 65 -18.85 -4.28 5.50
N GLU A 66 -17.65 -4.86 5.63
CA GLU A 66 -16.67 -4.38 6.60
C GLU A 66 -16.29 -2.94 6.27
N THR A 67 -16.24 -2.08 7.30
CA THR A 67 -15.83 -0.69 7.18
C THR A 67 -14.61 -0.39 8.05
N TYR A 68 -13.85 0.64 7.67
CA TYR A 68 -12.77 1.19 8.48
C TYR A 68 -12.74 2.71 8.36
N GLU A 69 -12.72 3.40 9.49
CA GLU A 69 -12.65 4.85 9.59
C GLU A 69 -11.37 5.31 10.29
N LEU A 70 -10.88 6.49 9.92
CA LEU A 70 -9.73 7.11 10.56
C LEU A 70 -9.81 8.63 10.43
N THR A 71 -9.75 9.32 11.55
CA THR A 71 -9.59 10.77 11.59
C THR A 71 -8.24 11.12 12.21
N ARG A 72 -7.49 11.99 11.54
CA ARG A 72 -6.22 12.54 12.02
C ARG A 72 -6.29 14.05 11.97
N GLU A 73 -6.74 14.63 13.07
CA GLU A 73 -6.77 16.08 13.25
C GLU A 73 -5.36 16.67 13.14
N ASP A 74 -4.36 15.96 13.65
CA ASP A 74 -2.95 16.37 13.61
C ASP A 74 -2.35 16.37 12.19
N LEU A 75 -2.92 15.58 11.27
CA LEU A 75 -2.51 15.53 9.86
C LEU A 75 -3.56 16.16 8.92
N GLY A 76 -4.65 16.72 9.46
CA GLY A 76 -5.63 17.48 8.68
C GLY A 76 -6.54 16.65 7.76
N PHE A 77 -6.84 15.37 8.03
CA PHE A 77 -7.78 14.59 7.20
C PHE A 77 -8.68 13.63 7.98
N ARG A 78 -9.79 13.23 7.32
CA ARG A 78 -10.60 12.07 7.70
C ARG A 78 -10.74 11.11 6.52
N PHE A 79 -10.90 9.82 6.83
CA PHE A 79 -10.89 8.72 5.88
C PHE A 79 -11.95 7.68 6.28
N ILE A 80 -12.62 7.11 5.28
CA ILE A 80 -13.53 5.98 5.39
C ILE A 80 -13.25 5.00 4.24
N SER A 81 -13.32 3.70 4.52
CA SER A 81 -13.32 2.66 3.50
C SER A 81 -14.31 1.56 3.82
N GLU A 82 -14.77 0.88 2.77
CA GLU A 82 -15.74 -0.21 2.85
C GLU A 82 -15.37 -1.31 1.85
N GLN A 83 -15.57 -2.57 2.27
CA GLN A 83 -15.55 -3.70 1.36
C GLN A 83 -16.91 -3.82 0.65
N VAL A 84 -17.02 -3.21 -0.53
CA VAL A 84 -18.27 -3.10 -1.29
C VAL A 84 -18.60 -4.33 -2.13
N SER A 85 -17.63 -5.22 -2.36
CA SER A 85 -17.87 -6.49 -3.06
C SER A 85 -16.90 -7.57 -2.59
N HIS A 86 -17.32 -8.83 -2.63
CA HIS A 86 -16.48 -10.00 -2.33
C HIS A 86 -16.09 -10.80 -3.59
N HIS A 87 -16.89 -10.71 -4.65
CA HIS A 87 -16.69 -11.41 -5.92
C HIS A 87 -16.98 -10.48 -7.10
N PRO A 88 -15.97 -9.78 -7.65
CA PRO A 88 -14.57 -9.74 -7.18
C PRO A 88 -14.41 -8.95 -5.87
N PRO A 89 -13.33 -9.15 -5.10
CA PRO A 89 -13.08 -8.40 -3.87
C PRO A 89 -12.73 -6.94 -4.20
N ILE A 90 -13.65 -6.02 -3.94
CA ILE A 90 -13.48 -4.58 -4.17
C ILE A 90 -13.58 -3.84 -2.84
N SER A 91 -12.54 -3.07 -2.54
CA SER A 91 -12.53 -2.13 -1.42
C SER A 91 -12.63 -0.71 -1.96
N ALA A 92 -13.66 0.04 -1.57
CA ALA A 92 -13.79 1.46 -1.88
C ALA A 92 -13.25 2.30 -0.71
N PHE A 93 -12.73 3.48 -1.02
CA PHE A 93 -12.27 4.43 0.00
C PHE A 93 -12.57 5.87 -0.40
N TYR A 94 -12.74 6.71 0.62
CA TYR A 94 -12.94 8.14 0.48
C TYR A 94 -12.24 8.85 1.63
N SER A 95 -11.54 9.93 1.31
CA SER A 95 -10.82 10.77 2.25
C SER A 95 -11.03 12.23 1.87
N GLU A 96 -11.11 13.08 2.88
CA GLU A 96 -11.18 14.52 2.69
C GLU A 96 -10.30 15.26 3.69
N GLY A 97 -9.78 16.41 3.25
CA GLY A 97 -9.08 17.34 4.12
C GLY A 97 -10.04 18.04 5.07
N LEU A 98 -9.67 18.15 6.35
CA LEU A 98 -10.49 18.82 7.37
C LEU A 98 -10.68 20.32 7.11
N HIS A 99 -9.81 20.90 6.27
CA HIS A 99 -9.89 22.28 5.81
C HIS A 99 -10.54 22.44 4.42
N GLN A 100 -11.20 21.38 3.92
CA GLN A 100 -11.86 21.38 2.61
C GLN A 100 -10.91 21.74 1.45
N ASP A 101 -9.64 21.32 1.56
CA ASP A 101 -8.61 21.62 0.58
C ASP A 101 -8.43 20.51 -0.47
N PHE A 102 -8.80 19.27 -0.15
CA PHE A 102 -8.75 18.15 -1.09
C PHE A 102 -9.83 17.08 -0.84
N LEU A 103 -10.14 16.31 -1.89
CA LEU A 103 -10.82 15.01 -1.81
C LEU A 103 -9.92 13.93 -2.41
N PHE A 104 -9.81 12.77 -1.78
CA PHE A 104 -9.02 11.65 -2.26
C PHE A 104 -9.83 10.35 -2.16
N HIS A 105 -10.13 9.72 -3.29
CA HIS A 105 -11.03 8.57 -3.32
C HIS A 105 -10.68 7.61 -4.45
N GLY A 106 -11.24 6.41 -4.35
CA GLY A 106 -11.08 5.39 -5.37
C GLY A 106 -11.60 4.04 -4.90
N SER A 107 -11.29 3.02 -5.70
CA SER A 107 -11.53 1.63 -5.32
C SER A 107 -10.39 0.76 -5.80
N ILE A 108 -10.13 -0.34 -5.09
CA ILE A 108 -9.05 -1.28 -5.40
C ILE A 108 -9.62 -2.69 -5.47
N TYR A 109 -9.40 -3.32 -6.62
CA TYR A 109 -9.54 -4.74 -6.87
C TYR A 109 -8.16 -5.36 -7.10
N PRO A 110 -7.57 -6.06 -6.12
CA PRO A 110 -6.26 -6.69 -6.28
C PRO A 110 -6.40 -8.00 -7.08
N LYS A 111 -6.17 -7.94 -8.39
CA LYS A 111 -6.20 -9.14 -9.24
C LYS A 111 -4.89 -9.91 -9.09
N LEU A 112 -4.97 -11.15 -8.61
CA LEU A 112 -3.81 -12.00 -8.37
C LEU A 112 -3.47 -12.87 -9.59
N LYS A 113 -2.17 -13.02 -9.87
CA LYS A 113 -1.60 -13.98 -10.84
C LYS A 113 -0.44 -14.72 -10.19
N PHE A 114 -0.40 -16.04 -10.34
CA PHE A 114 0.68 -16.88 -9.82
C PHE A 114 1.59 -17.33 -10.95
N TRP A 115 2.89 -17.07 -10.82
CA TRP A 115 3.92 -17.33 -11.82
C TRP A 115 4.92 -18.40 -11.36
N GLY A 116 4.45 -19.36 -10.56
CA GLY A 116 5.31 -20.40 -9.99
C GLY A 116 6.10 -19.90 -8.78
N LYS A 117 7.18 -19.15 -8.98
CA LYS A 117 8.01 -18.65 -7.87
C LYS A 117 7.53 -17.32 -7.28
N SER A 118 6.61 -16.63 -7.95
CA SER A 118 6.14 -15.29 -7.57
C SER A 118 4.62 -15.14 -7.69
N VAL A 119 4.06 -14.21 -6.91
CA VAL A 119 2.65 -13.78 -7.00
C VAL A 119 2.61 -12.32 -7.36
N GLU A 120 1.93 -11.99 -8.46
CA GLU A 120 1.63 -10.62 -8.84
C GLU A 120 0.24 -10.22 -8.35
N ALA A 121 0.15 -9.05 -7.76
CA ALA A 121 -1.08 -8.36 -7.42
C ALA A 121 -1.17 -7.09 -8.27
N GLU A 122 -2.09 -7.08 -9.23
CA GLU A 122 -2.43 -5.94 -10.07
C GLU A 122 -3.56 -5.15 -9.38
N PRO A 123 -3.29 -3.98 -8.76
CA PRO A 123 -4.30 -3.20 -8.07
C PRO A 123 -5.17 -2.45 -9.09
N ARG A 124 -6.28 -3.07 -9.50
CA ARG A 124 -7.19 -2.48 -10.48
C ARG A 124 -8.10 -1.45 -9.83
N GLY A 125 -8.24 -0.31 -10.47
CA GLY A 125 -9.15 0.75 -10.07
C GLY A 125 -8.50 2.11 -10.19
N THR A 126 -9.32 3.12 -10.49
CA THR A 126 -8.88 4.50 -10.63
C THR A 126 -8.80 5.14 -9.25
N ILE A 127 -7.66 5.76 -8.98
CA ILE A 127 -7.46 6.64 -7.84
C ILE A 127 -7.67 8.07 -8.32
N THR A 128 -8.41 8.85 -7.55
CA THR A 128 -8.76 10.23 -7.86
C THR A 128 -8.34 11.14 -6.70
N LEU A 129 -7.62 12.21 -7.01
CA LEU A 129 -7.32 13.31 -6.10
C LEU A 129 -7.88 14.60 -6.67
N GLU A 130 -8.70 15.29 -5.91
CA GLU A 130 -9.26 16.59 -6.27
C GLU A 130 -8.65 17.67 -5.39
N LEU A 131 -8.06 18.69 -6.01
CA LEU A 131 -7.55 19.88 -5.31
C LEU A 131 -8.61 20.98 -5.42
N LEU A 132 -9.43 21.11 -4.38
CA LEU A 132 -10.67 21.89 -4.41
C LEU A 132 -10.43 23.38 -4.69
N LYS A 133 -9.39 23.96 -4.08
CA LYS A 133 -8.99 25.36 -4.29
C LYS A 133 -8.70 25.69 -5.76
N HIS A 134 -8.21 24.72 -6.53
CA HIS A 134 -7.80 24.90 -7.93
C HIS A 134 -8.84 24.37 -8.92
N ASN A 135 -9.91 23.71 -8.42
CA ASN A 135 -10.90 23.04 -9.25
C ASN A 135 -10.24 22.05 -10.23
N GLU A 136 -9.26 21.28 -9.75
CA GLU A 136 -8.50 20.30 -10.53
C GLU A 136 -8.75 18.88 -10.01
N ALA A 137 -8.86 17.92 -10.92
CA ALA A 137 -8.88 16.50 -10.60
C ALA A 137 -7.69 15.81 -11.25
N TYR A 138 -7.08 14.90 -10.51
CA TYR A 138 -5.94 14.08 -10.90
C TYR A 138 -6.32 12.62 -10.80
N THR A 139 -6.07 11.83 -11.84
CA THR A 139 -6.35 10.38 -11.82
C THR A 139 -5.14 9.56 -12.20
N TRP A 140 -4.97 8.40 -11.55
CA TRP A 140 -3.98 7.39 -11.90
C TRP A 140 -4.41 5.99 -11.46
N THR A 141 -3.62 5.00 -11.86
CA THR A 141 -3.70 3.61 -11.37
C THR A 141 -2.38 3.25 -10.71
N ASN A 142 -2.43 2.45 -9.63
CA ASN A 142 -1.22 2.04 -8.91
C ASN A 142 -0.37 1.04 -9.71
N PRO A 143 0.95 0.95 -9.43
CA PRO A 143 1.83 -0.02 -10.07
C PRO A 143 1.49 -1.45 -9.63
N THR A 144 1.90 -2.44 -10.42
CA THR A 144 1.79 -3.85 -10.05
C THR A 144 2.75 -4.15 -8.91
N CYS A 145 2.28 -4.89 -7.90
CA CYS A 145 3.09 -5.40 -6.81
C CYS A 145 3.39 -6.88 -7.04
N CYS A 146 4.66 -7.27 -6.93
CA CYS A 146 5.09 -8.65 -7.05
C CYS A 146 5.75 -9.12 -5.76
N VAL A 147 5.29 -10.25 -5.24
CA VAL A 147 5.91 -10.95 -4.11
C VAL A 147 6.68 -12.13 -4.68
N HIS A 148 8.00 -12.10 -4.51
CA HIS A 148 8.91 -13.13 -5.01
C HIS A 148 9.20 -14.19 -3.95
N ASN A 149 9.70 -15.34 -4.40
CA ASN A 149 10.12 -16.47 -3.55
C ASN A 149 8.97 -17.04 -2.69
N VAL A 150 7.75 -17.11 -3.24
CA VAL A 150 6.55 -17.53 -2.48
C VAL A 150 6.51 -19.01 -2.12
N ILE A 151 7.32 -19.84 -2.78
CA ILE A 151 7.43 -21.28 -2.49
C ILE A 151 8.66 -21.54 -1.58
N ILE A 152 9.85 -21.09 -2.01
CA ILE A 152 11.13 -21.34 -1.33
C ILE A 152 11.96 -20.06 -1.36
N GLY A 153 12.65 -19.78 -0.25
CA GLY A 153 13.56 -18.63 -0.11
C GLY A 153 13.00 -17.51 0.75
N LYS A 154 13.74 -16.40 0.81
CA LYS A 154 13.31 -15.20 1.54
C LYS A 154 12.36 -14.38 0.66
N LEU A 155 11.13 -14.19 1.12
CA LEU A 155 10.14 -13.33 0.49
C LEU A 155 10.67 -11.90 0.36
N TRP A 156 10.49 -11.31 -0.81
CA TRP A 156 10.75 -9.89 -1.04
C TRP A 156 9.69 -9.31 -1.98
N ILE A 157 9.52 -7.99 -1.92
CA ILE A 157 8.49 -7.27 -2.65
C ILE A 157 9.14 -6.38 -3.68
N GLU A 158 8.56 -6.38 -4.86
CA GLU A 158 8.88 -5.49 -5.95
C GLU A 158 7.62 -4.74 -6.40
N GLN A 159 7.81 -3.52 -6.91
CA GLN A 159 6.76 -2.82 -7.64
C GLN A 159 7.30 -2.38 -8.99
N TYR A 160 6.52 -2.62 -10.04
CA TYR A 160 6.88 -2.25 -11.40
C TYR A 160 5.64 -1.87 -12.23
N GLY A 161 5.90 -1.26 -13.38
CA GLY A 161 4.86 -0.82 -14.32
C GLY A 161 4.93 0.68 -14.58
N THR A 162 3.98 1.18 -15.38
CA THR A 162 3.88 2.62 -15.68
C THR A 162 2.65 3.19 -14.99
N VAL A 163 2.87 4.23 -14.20
CA VAL A 163 1.82 5.03 -13.57
C VAL A 163 1.70 6.33 -14.37
N GLU A 164 0.50 6.61 -14.88
CA GLU A 164 0.19 7.87 -15.54
C GLU A 164 -0.77 8.68 -14.68
N ILE A 165 -0.35 9.87 -14.28
CA ILE A 165 -1.15 10.83 -13.52
C ILE A 165 -1.59 11.93 -14.47
N VAL A 166 -2.89 12.08 -14.65
CA VAL A 166 -3.48 13.05 -15.58
C VAL A 166 -4.18 14.15 -14.79
N ASN A 167 -3.81 15.41 -15.01
CA ASN A 167 -4.59 16.56 -14.55
C ASN A 167 -5.68 16.86 -15.59
N HIS A 168 -6.94 16.66 -15.23
CA HIS A 168 -8.09 16.82 -16.13
C HIS A 168 -8.44 18.27 -16.45
N ARG A 169 -7.94 19.23 -15.66
CA ARG A 169 -8.16 20.67 -15.89
C ARG A 169 -7.16 21.25 -16.89
N THR A 170 -5.87 20.95 -16.72
CA THR A 170 -4.80 21.54 -17.55
C THR A 170 -4.42 20.66 -18.75
N GLY A 171 -4.69 19.36 -18.66
CA GLY A 171 -4.21 18.36 -19.63
C GLY A 171 -2.75 17.95 -19.41
N ASP A 172 -2.10 18.42 -18.34
CA ASP A 172 -0.75 18.01 -17.98
C ASP A 172 -0.74 16.54 -17.56
N LYS A 173 0.34 15.83 -17.90
CA LYS A 173 0.52 14.41 -17.57
C LYS A 173 1.85 14.17 -16.90
N CYS A 174 1.86 13.45 -15.79
CA CYS A 174 3.07 12.84 -15.24
C CYS A 174 3.11 11.35 -15.60
N VAL A 175 4.25 10.90 -16.13
CA VAL A 175 4.50 9.49 -16.44
C VAL A 175 5.62 9.00 -15.55
N LEU A 176 5.36 7.98 -14.73
CA LEU A 176 6.30 7.38 -13.80
C LEU A 176 6.50 5.91 -14.17
N HIS A 177 7.74 5.52 -14.42
CA HIS A 177 8.12 4.14 -14.70
C HIS A 177 8.75 3.53 -13.45
N PHE A 178 8.03 2.62 -12.82
CA PHE A 178 8.56 1.73 -11.78
C PHE A 178 9.32 0.61 -12.48
N LYS A 179 10.64 0.65 -12.39
CA LYS A 179 11.52 -0.26 -13.12
C LYS A 179 11.53 -1.64 -12.45
N PRO A 180 11.37 -2.72 -13.22
CA PRO A 180 11.67 -4.04 -12.69
C PRO A 180 13.18 -4.18 -12.44
N CYS A 181 13.54 -5.01 -11.48
CA CYS A 181 14.87 -5.33 -10.96
C CYS A 181 15.85 -5.69 -12.08
N GLY A 182 15.37 -6.38 -13.11
CA GLY A 182 16.17 -6.85 -14.25
C GLY A 182 17.14 -7.96 -13.88
N LEU A 183 17.89 -8.46 -14.88
CA LEU A 183 18.79 -9.63 -14.74
C LEU A 183 19.96 -9.42 -13.75
N PHE A 184 20.31 -8.18 -13.41
CA PHE A 184 21.46 -7.85 -12.56
C PHE A 184 21.10 -6.98 -11.35
N GLY A 185 19.82 -6.80 -11.03
CA GLY A 185 19.38 -6.04 -9.86
C GLY A 185 19.63 -4.53 -9.85
N LYS A 186 20.32 -3.98 -10.86
CA LYS A 186 20.69 -2.56 -10.92
C LYS A 186 19.50 -1.60 -10.89
N GLU A 187 18.34 -2.05 -11.32
CA GLU A 187 17.13 -1.23 -11.44
C GLU A 187 16.16 -1.43 -10.27
N LEU A 188 16.55 -2.23 -9.25
CA LEU A 188 15.67 -2.55 -8.14
C LEU A 188 15.15 -1.29 -7.46
N HIS A 189 13.82 -1.22 -7.41
CA HIS A 189 13.01 -0.15 -6.84
C HIS A 189 13.14 1.22 -7.52
N LYS A 190 13.87 1.34 -8.62
CA LYS A 190 14.03 2.62 -9.32
C LYS A 190 12.69 3.10 -9.86
N VAL A 191 12.48 4.39 -9.71
CA VAL A 191 11.39 5.14 -10.34
C VAL A 191 12.04 6.21 -11.20
N GLU A 192 11.70 6.25 -12.48
CA GLU A 192 12.12 7.31 -13.41
C GLU A 192 10.91 7.78 -14.20
N GLY A 193 10.82 9.08 -14.45
CA GLY A 193 9.65 9.64 -15.09
C GLY A 193 9.82 11.09 -15.47
N TYR A 194 8.72 11.69 -15.92
CA TYR A 194 8.68 13.09 -16.33
C TYR A 194 7.27 13.64 -16.22
N ILE A 195 7.18 14.96 -16.14
CA ILE A 195 5.95 15.74 -16.29
C ILE A 195 6.00 16.40 -17.66
N GLN A 196 4.90 16.32 -18.40
CA GLN A 196 4.72 16.95 -19.70
C GLN A 196 3.43 17.77 -19.74
N ASP A 197 3.42 18.80 -20.59
CA ASP A 197 2.21 19.55 -20.88
C ASP A 197 1.28 18.79 -21.85
N LYS A 198 0.11 19.39 -22.14
CA LYS A 198 -0.84 18.90 -23.14
C LYS A 198 -0.26 18.74 -24.55
N ASN A 199 0.82 19.45 -24.88
CA ASN A 199 1.52 19.38 -26.16
C ASN A 199 2.66 18.34 -26.14
N LYS A 200 2.76 17.54 -25.07
CA LYS A 200 3.81 16.53 -24.85
C LYS A 200 5.22 17.11 -24.69
N LYS A 201 5.34 18.42 -24.40
CA LYS A 201 6.63 19.02 -24.05
C LYS A 201 6.98 18.62 -22.62
N LYS A 202 8.15 17.98 -22.44
CA LYS A 202 8.66 17.67 -21.10
C LYS A 202 9.00 18.95 -20.35
N LEU A 203 8.44 19.10 -19.17
CA LEU A 203 8.62 20.26 -18.29
C LEU A 203 9.50 19.95 -17.09
N PHE A 204 9.54 18.69 -16.65
CA PHE A 204 10.25 18.30 -15.45
C PHE A 204 10.60 16.81 -15.48
N MET A 205 11.77 16.44 -14.99
CA MET A 205 12.20 15.04 -14.87
C MET A 205 12.10 14.61 -13.41
N ILE A 206 11.68 13.36 -13.18
CA ILE A 206 11.54 12.75 -11.85
C ILE A 206 12.38 11.49 -11.82
N TYR A 207 13.14 11.29 -10.74
CA TYR A 207 13.91 10.07 -10.55
C TYR A 207 14.09 9.74 -9.06
N GLY A 208 14.33 8.48 -8.74
CA GLY A 208 14.62 8.05 -7.37
C GLY A 208 14.29 6.58 -7.17
N LYS A 209 13.90 6.23 -5.94
CA LYS A 209 13.44 4.88 -5.58
C LYS A 209 12.23 4.96 -4.68
N TRP A 210 11.21 4.15 -4.97
CA TRP A 210 9.96 4.14 -4.19
C TRP A 210 10.16 3.66 -2.75
N THR A 211 11.30 3.05 -2.43
CA THR A 211 11.67 2.63 -1.07
C THR A 211 12.47 3.68 -0.29
N GLU A 212 12.94 4.76 -0.93
CA GLU A 212 13.88 5.71 -0.33
C GLU A 212 13.43 7.16 -0.50
N CYS A 213 13.41 7.67 -1.74
CA CYS A 213 13.15 9.07 -2.03
C CYS A 213 12.85 9.33 -3.51
N LEU A 214 12.29 10.52 -3.79
CA LEU A 214 12.12 11.08 -5.11
C LEU A 214 12.75 12.46 -5.22
N TRP A 215 13.41 12.66 -6.35
CA TRP A 215 14.04 13.90 -6.78
C TRP A 215 13.47 14.33 -8.12
N GLY A 216 13.64 15.60 -8.45
CA GLY A 216 13.38 16.07 -9.79
C GLY A 216 14.15 17.32 -10.16
N LEU A 217 14.24 17.58 -11.46
CA LEU A 217 15.09 18.61 -12.05
C LEU A 217 14.62 18.97 -13.45
N ASP A 218 15.22 20.02 -13.99
CA ASP A 218 14.98 20.47 -15.36
C ASP A 218 15.38 19.39 -16.40
N PRO A 219 14.61 19.19 -17.48
CA PRO A 219 14.92 18.24 -18.53
C PRO A 219 16.30 18.39 -19.18
N ALA A 220 16.78 19.61 -19.43
CA ALA A 220 18.07 19.83 -20.08
C ALA A 220 19.23 19.41 -19.17
N ALA A 221 19.12 19.69 -17.87
CA ALA A 221 20.10 19.26 -16.87
C ALA A 221 20.14 17.72 -16.76
N TYR A 222 18.97 17.07 -16.71
CA TYR A 222 18.88 15.61 -16.66
C TYR A 222 19.48 14.93 -17.89
N GLU A 223 19.17 15.42 -19.09
CA GLU A 223 19.74 14.86 -20.32
C GLU A 223 21.25 15.04 -20.40
N SER A 224 21.76 16.19 -19.97
CA SER A 224 23.20 16.46 -19.93
C SER A 224 23.92 15.47 -19.01
N PHE A 225 23.35 15.21 -17.82
CA PHE A 225 23.88 14.23 -16.88
C PHE A 225 23.86 12.81 -17.45
N LYS A 226 22.72 12.35 -17.99
CA LYS A 226 22.60 11.00 -18.58
C LYS A 226 23.55 10.79 -19.77
N LYS A 227 23.84 11.84 -20.57
CA LYS A 227 24.84 11.77 -21.65
C LYS A 227 26.26 11.60 -21.10
N GLN A 228 26.61 12.30 -20.03
CA GLN A 228 27.91 12.14 -19.36
C GLN A 228 28.07 10.74 -18.76
N GLU A 229 27.05 10.26 -18.04
CA GLU A 229 27.04 8.91 -17.44
C GLU A 229 27.30 7.82 -18.49
N ARG A 230 26.58 7.87 -19.63
CA ARG A 230 26.77 6.91 -20.73
C ARG A 230 28.18 6.97 -21.34
N ARG A 231 28.77 8.17 -21.46
CA ARG A 231 30.16 8.30 -21.92
C ARG A 231 31.13 7.67 -20.93
N THR A 232 30.96 7.91 -19.63
CA THR A 232 31.79 7.31 -18.58
C THR A 232 31.66 5.78 -18.56
N ASP A 233 30.45 5.23 -18.69
CA ASP A 233 30.23 3.79 -18.75
C ASP A 233 30.85 3.15 -20.00
N SER A 234 30.76 3.81 -21.16
CA SER A 234 31.41 3.33 -22.37
C SER A 234 32.93 3.27 -22.23
N LEU A 235 33.56 4.30 -21.64
CA LEU A 235 35.00 4.33 -21.36
C LEU A 235 35.44 3.26 -20.35
N ARG A 236 34.61 2.95 -19.35
CA ARG A 236 34.87 1.88 -18.40
C ARG A 236 34.81 0.50 -19.06
N LYS A 237 33.84 0.29 -19.96
CA LYS A 237 33.71 -0.97 -20.70
C LYS A 237 34.90 -1.20 -21.64
N THR A 238 35.34 -0.18 -22.37
CA THR A 238 36.53 -0.26 -23.25
C THR A 238 37.82 -0.56 -22.48
N LYS A 239 37.94 -0.16 -21.20
CA LYS A 239 39.10 -0.49 -20.35
C LYS A 239 39.05 -1.91 -19.76
N LEU A 240 37.88 -2.54 -19.69
CA LEU A 240 37.71 -3.88 -19.13
C LEU A 240 37.94 -4.99 -20.18
N ASP A 241 37.81 -4.67 -21.46
CA ASP A 241 38.00 -5.62 -22.58
C ASP A 241 39.48 -6.04 -22.79
N ASP A 242 40.43 -5.54 -21.98
CA ASP A 242 41.88 -5.89 -22.00
C ASP A 242 42.28 -6.99 -20.97
N CYS A 243 41.33 -7.67 -20.33
CA CYS A 243 41.60 -8.81 -19.44
C CYS A 243 40.61 -9.97 -19.66
N PRO A 244 41.05 -11.24 -19.77
CA PRO A 244 40.15 -12.35 -19.99
C PRO A 244 39.50 -12.78 -18.66
N GLU A 245 38.20 -12.54 -18.49
CA GLU A 245 37.45 -13.08 -17.36
C GLU A 245 36.86 -14.46 -17.69
N LYS A 246 37.12 -15.40 -16.77
CA LYS A 246 36.53 -16.73 -16.72
C LYS A 246 35.05 -16.63 -16.36
N ALA A 247 34.21 -17.31 -17.13
CA ALA A 247 32.83 -17.56 -16.77
C ALA A 247 32.75 -18.67 -15.72
N ASP A 248 32.10 -18.39 -14.59
CA ASP A 248 31.46 -19.43 -13.78
C ASP A 248 30.34 -18.87 -12.90
N GLY A 249 29.31 -19.70 -12.68
CA GLY A 249 28.53 -19.69 -11.44
C GLY A 249 27.09 -19.18 -11.47
N ASP A 250 26.16 -20.13 -11.48
CA ASP A 250 24.71 -20.08 -11.16
C ASP A 250 24.20 -18.90 -10.31
N VAL A 251 23.23 -18.15 -10.84
CA VAL A 251 22.45 -17.15 -10.09
C VAL A 251 21.24 -17.83 -9.43
N VAL A 252 21.40 -18.32 -8.19
CA VAL A 252 20.31 -18.94 -7.40
C VAL A 252 19.88 -18.09 -6.20
N ASP A 253 18.59 -17.72 -6.22
CA ASP A 253 17.69 -17.35 -5.10
C ASP A 253 18.12 -16.25 -4.08
N ALA A 254 19.17 -15.48 -4.33
CA ALA A 254 19.56 -14.38 -3.45
C ALA A 254 18.59 -13.17 -3.54
N VAL A 255 18.18 -12.63 -2.38
CA VAL A 255 17.50 -11.32 -2.33
C VAL A 255 18.52 -10.25 -2.69
N PRO A 256 18.30 -9.40 -3.71
CA PRO A 256 19.26 -8.36 -4.04
C PRO A 256 19.41 -7.41 -2.85
N GLU A 257 20.66 -7.07 -2.50
CA GLU A 257 20.92 -6.13 -1.40
C GLU A 257 20.38 -4.74 -1.74
N ALA A 258 19.55 -4.19 -0.85
CA ALA A 258 19.08 -2.82 -0.94
C ALA A 258 20.19 -1.87 -0.43
N GLN A 259 21.04 -1.41 -1.33
CA GLN A 259 22.02 -0.37 -1.04
C GLN A 259 21.36 1.01 -1.15
N GLU A 260 21.51 1.90 -0.15
CA GLU A 260 21.21 3.34 -0.30
C GLU A 260 22.13 3.92 -1.39
N THR A 261 21.55 4.27 -2.55
CA THR A 261 22.34 4.41 -3.80
C THR A 261 21.82 5.46 -4.78
N VAL A 262 20.77 6.21 -4.46
CA VAL A 262 20.28 7.22 -5.42
C VAL A 262 21.32 8.33 -5.55
N GLN A 263 22.07 8.31 -6.65
CA GLN A 263 23.01 9.37 -6.98
C GLN A 263 22.23 10.65 -7.26
N VAL A 264 22.44 11.68 -6.44
CA VAL A 264 21.76 12.96 -6.60
C VAL A 264 22.44 13.74 -7.73
N ILE A 265 21.67 14.04 -8.77
CA ILE A 265 22.12 14.88 -9.89
C ILE A 265 22.21 16.33 -9.39
N PRO A 266 23.32 17.04 -9.60
CA PRO A 266 23.44 18.45 -9.23
C PRO A 266 22.28 19.31 -9.76
N GLY A 267 21.72 20.17 -8.92
CA GLY A 267 20.55 20.99 -9.25
C GLY A 267 19.19 20.31 -9.03
N SER A 268 19.17 19.08 -8.49
CA SER A 268 17.92 18.39 -8.17
C SER A 268 17.21 18.95 -6.94
N LYS A 269 15.88 19.07 -7.06
CA LYS A 269 14.93 19.40 -5.99
C LYS A 269 14.41 18.12 -5.36
N LEU A 270 14.46 18.01 -4.03
CA LEU A 270 13.84 16.91 -3.29
C LEU A 270 12.32 17.04 -3.35
N LEU A 271 11.64 15.98 -3.79
CA LEU A 271 10.18 15.91 -3.85
C LEU A 271 9.59 15.19 -2.64
N TRP A 272 10.17 14.05 -2.28
CA TRP A 272 9.75 13.20 -1.16
C TRP A 272 10.89 12.33 -0.66
N ARG A 273 10.83 11.94 0.63
CA ARG A 273 11.72 10.97 1.26
C ARG A 273 10.90 10.13 2.23
N VAL A 274 11.16 8.84 2.26
CA VAL A 274 10.52 7.90 3.18
C VAL A 274 10.84 8.24 4.63
N ASN A 275 9.87 8.07 5.52
CA ASN A 275 10.09 8.17 6.96
C ASN A 275 11.01 7.04 7.44
N THR A 276 11.87 7.33 8.42
CA THR A 276 12.70 6.30 9.04
C THR A 276 11.82 5.33 9.83
N ARG A 277 12.03 4.03 9.61
CA ARG A 277 11.34 2.99 10.38
C ARG A 277 11.91 2.99 11.81
N PRO A 278 11.07 2.92 12.86
CA PRO A 278 11.54 2.83 14.22
C PRO A 278 12.29 1.52 14.43
N PRO A 279 13.21 1.48 15.41
CA PRO A 279 14.07 0.34 15.68
C PRO A 279 13.31 -0.97 15.92
N ASN A 280 12.08 -0.90 16.43
CA ASN A 280 11.24 -2.06 16.76
C ASN A 280 10.36 -2.55 15.59
N SER A 281 10.42 -1.92 14.41
CA SER A 281 9.57 -2.26 13.25
C SER A 281 9.67 -3.73 12.84
N ALA A 282 10.90 -4.24 12.68
CA ALA A 282 11.14 -5.64 12.33
C ALA A 282 10.63 -6.61 13.41
N GLN A 283 10.69 -6.22 14.69
CA GLN A 283 10.21 -7.02 15.81
C GLN A 283 8.68 -7.00 15.93
N ILE A 284 8.00 -5.88 15.69
CA ILE A 284 6.54 -5.79 15.78
C ILE A 284 5.87 -6.69 14.74
N TRP A 285 6.38 -6.69 13.50
CA TRP A 285 5.85 -7.54 12.44
C TRP A 285 6.24 -9.02 12.63
N ARG A 286 7.44 -9.33 13.16
CA ARG A 286 7.86 -10.73 13.44
C ARG A 286 7.26 -11.31 14.72
N ALA A 287 7.14 -10.54 15.80
CA ALA A 287 6.63 -11.00 17.09
C ALA A 287 5.13 -11.31 17.04
N ARG A 288 4.36 -10.57 16.24
CA ARG A 288 2.94 -10.87 15.99
C ARG A 288 2.74 -12.10 15.09
N ARG A 289 3.75 -12.51 14.30
CA ARG A 289 3.76 -13.80 13.57
C ARG A 289 4.07 -15.00 14.47
N ARG A 290 4.96 -14.87 15.46
CA ARG A 290 5.36 -15.97 16.38
C ARG A 290 4.40 -16.19 17.53
N ASN A 291 3.93 -15.11 18.16
CA ASN A 291 3.07 -15.20 19.34
C ASN A 291 1.62 -15.13 18.89
N GLY A 292 1.05 -16.27 18.48
CA GLY A 292 -0.41 -16.41 18.37
C GLY A 292 -1.06 -15.75 19.58
N TRP A 293 -1.95 -14.79 19.31
CA TRP A 293 -2.58 -13.85 20.25
C TRP A 293 -2.59 -14.31 21.72
N ARG A 294 -1.52 -14.04 22.47
CA ARG A 294 -1.53 -14.25 23.92
C ARG A 294 -2.30 -13.09 24.55
N ARG A 295 -3.47 -13.40 25.12
CA ARG A 295 -4.31 -12.51 25.92
C ARG A 295 -3.48 -11.82 27.01
N SER A 296 -3.18 -10.54 26.85
CA SER A 296 -2.84 -9.68 27.99
C SER A 296 -4.14 -9.12 28.57
N ARG A 297 -4.64 -9.75 29.64
CA ARG A 297 -5.69 -9.16 30.49
C ARG A 297 -5.03 -8.05 31.31
N GLY A 298 -5.13 -6.81 30.86
CA GLY A 298 -4.90 -5.66 31.74
C GLY A 298 -6.03 -5.62 32.78
N ARG A 299 -5.71 -5.86 34.05
CA ARG A 299 -6.61 -5.57 35.17
C ARG A 299 -6.69 -4.05 35.34
N PRO A 300 -7.87 -3.42 35.37
CA PRO A 300 -8.02 -2.07 35.91
C PRO A 300 -8.05 -2.19 37.43
N GLY A 301 -7.12 -1.51 38.11
CA GLY A 301 -7.20 -1.28 39.55
C GLY A 301 -8.12 -0.10 39.87
N GLY A 302 -8.84 -0.17 41.00
CA GLY A 302 -9.32 0.99 41.74
C GLY A 302 -10.83 1.27 41.76
N SER A 303 -11.54 0.62 42.70
CA SER A 303 -12.56 1.17 43.64
C SER A 303 -13.64 2.18 43.22
N GLY A 304 -14.92 1.81 43.43
CA GLY A 304 -16.06 2.73 43.64
C GLY A 304 -17.44 2.08 43.39
N PRO A 305 -18.44 2.17 44.30
CA PRO A 305 -19.57 1.24 44.30
C PRO A 305 -20.79 1.69 43.47
N GLY A 306 -21.44 0.70 42.85
CA GLY A 306 -22.90 0.55 42.77
C GLY A 306 -23.75 1.57 42.00
N ARG A 307 -24.25 1.15 40.83
CA ARG A 307 -25.70 1.16 40.45
C ARG A 307 -25.87 0.60 39.03
N ARG A 308 -26.69 -0.44 38.89
CA ARG A 308 -27.24 -0.89 37.59
C ARG A 308 -28.56 -0.15 37.33
N PRO A 309 -28.91 0.10 36.07
CA PRO A 309 -30.23 -0.34 35.63
C PRO A 309 -30.20 -1.15 34.34
N SER A 310 -31.13 -2.09 34.31
CA SER A 310 -31.56 -2.94 33.21
C SER A 310 -32.33 -2.17 32.13
N GLY A 311 -32.19 -2.56 30.87
CA GLY A 311 -33.15 -2.19 29.81
C GLY A 311 -32.62 -2.44 28.39
N ARG A 312 -33.14 -3.48 27.73
CA ARG A 312 -32.91 -3.81 26.32
C ARG A 312 -33.49 -2.73 25.38
N ARG A 313 -32.81 -2.45 24.26
CA ARG A 313 -33.39 -2.28 22.91
C ARG A 313 -32.28 -2.50 21.86
N GLY A 314 -32.62 -3.22 20.79
CA GLY A 314 -31.72 -3.55 19.70
C GLY A 314 -31.33 -2.31 18.88
N GLY A 315 -30.10 -2.34 18.37
CA GLY A 315 -29.54 -1.36 17.45
C GLY A 315 -28.33 -1.99 16.77
N PHE A 316 -28.21 -1.76 15.46
CA PHE A 316 -27.06 -2.15 14.65
C PHE A 316 -25.76 -1.73 15.33
N THR A 317 -24.76 -2.61 15.35
CA THR A 317 -23.45 -2.34 15.93
C THR A 317 -22.69 -1.34 15.06
N GLU A 318 -22.79 -0.07 15.40
CA GLU A 318 -21.88 0.99 14.98
C GLU A 318 -20.59 0.83 15.79
N ALA A 319 -19.49 0.46 15.14
CA ALA A 319 -18.19 0.29 15.79
C ALA A 319 -17.35 1.57 15.64
N VAL A 320 -17.80 2.68 16.25
CA VAL A 320 -16.98 3.90 16.38
C VAL A 320 -15.81 3.58 17.32
N THR A 321 -14.59 3.53 16.79
CA THR A 321 -13.39 3.30 17.61
C THR A 321 -12.56 4.58 17.67
N ARG A 322 -12.94 5.50 18.56
CA ARG A 322 -12.07 6.61 18.98
C ARG A 322 -10.97 6.08 19.91
N THR A 323 -9.70 6.15 19.50
CA THR A 323 -8.56 6.17 20.43
C THR A 323 -7.30 6.76 19.80
N LEU A 324 -6.73 7.78 20.46
CA LEU A 324 -5.39 8.33 20.26
C LEU A 324 -4.32 7.39 20.89
N GLY A 325 -3.16 7.22 20.23
CA GLY A 325 -1.97 6.54 20.79
C GLY A 325 -0.83 6.28 19.77
N PRO A 326 0.46 6.16 20.18
CA PRO A 326 1.60 6.83 19.52
C PRO A 326 2.61 5.88 18.80
N PRO A 327 3.83 6.35 18.40
CA PRO A 327 4.34 6.31 17.04
C PRO A 327 5.01 4.98 16.65
N THR A 328 4.45 4.32 15.63
CA THR A 328 5.12 3.27 14.85
C THR A 328 5.48 3.86 13.49
N GLY A 329 6.58 3.44 12.84
CA GLY A 329 7.01 4.00 11.54
C GLY A 329 6.25 3.46 10.34
N CYS A 330 5.12 2.81 10.61
CA CYS A 330 3.90 3.05 9.87
C CYS A 330 2.93 3.55 10.95
N THR A 331 2.56 4.83 10.96
CA THR A 331 1.87 5.52 12.08
C THR A 331 0.40 5.11 12.27
N TRP A 332 0.00 3.97 11.70
CA TRP A 332 -1.39 3.61 11.42
C TRP A 332 -1.80 2.29 12.09
N GLY A 333 -1.46 2.13 13.37
CA GLY A 333 -1.77 0.92 14.14
C GLY A 333 -3.06 1.03 14.97
N ALA A 334 -4.24 1.03 14.35
CA ALA A 334 -5.48 0.76 15.10
C ALA A 334 -5.57 -0.73 15.44
N THR A 335 -5.87 -1.06 16.70
CA THR A 335 -5.92 -2.43 17.21
C THR A 335 -7.17 -3.16 16.70
N LEU A 336 -7.00 -4.24 15.91
CA LEU A 336 -8.05 -5.22 15.62
C LEU A 336 -8.53 -5.89 16.93
N ARG A 337 -9.51 -5.31 17.63
CA ARG A 337 -10.10 -5.91 18.83
C ARG A 337 -11.47 -6.56 18.61
N GLY A 338 -12.11 -6.37 17.44
CA GLY A 338 -13.48 -6.88 17.20
C GLY A 338 -13.65 -7.95 16.11
N ILE A 339 -12.91 -7.88 15.00
CA ILE A 339 -13.27 -8.64 13.78
C ILE A 339 -12.71 -10.08 13.77
N SER A 340 -11.59 -10.32 14.46
CA SER A 340 -10.96 -11.65 14.53
C SER A 340 -11.87 -12.72 15.19
N GLN A 341 -12.72 -12.32 16.14
CA GLN A 341 -13.65 -13.25 16.83
C GLN A 341 -14.78 -13.77 15.92
N ALA A 342 -15.26 -12.95 14.98
CA ALA A 342 -16.31 -13.35 14.05
C ALA A 342 -15.76 -14.30 12.97
N ALA A 343 -14.54 -14.05 12.48
CA ALA A 343 -13.88 -14.96 11.54
C ALA A 343 -13.57 -16.32 12.18
N GLN A 344 -13.07 -16.35 13.43
CA GLN A 344 -12.77 -17.59 14.16
C GLN A 344 -14.02 -18.46 14.42
N THR A 345 -15.17 -17.84 14.72
CA THR A 345 -16.42 -18.59 14.98
C THR A 345 -17.04 -19.19 13.72
N SER A 346 -16.74 -18.63 12.54
CA SER A 346 -17.20 -19.18 11.26
C SER A 346 -16.39 -20.41 10.81
N THR A 347 -15.08 -20.43 11.05
CA THR A 347 -14.20 -21.58 10.74
C THR A 347 -14.33 -22.71 11.77
N GLU A 348 -14.51 -22.41 13.06
CA GLU A 348 -14.75 -23.45 14.08
C GLU A 348 -16.10 -24.18 13.93
N ARG A 349 -17.07 -23.59 13.22
CA ARG A 349 -18.32 -24.28 12.86
C ARG A 349 -18.19 -25.20 11.65
N ALA A 350 -17.16 -25.03 10.82
CA ALA A 350 -16.91 -25.87 9.64
C ALA A 350 -16.15 -27.17 9.98
N ASP A 351 -15.43 -27.21 11.10
CA ASP A 351 -14.58 -28.36 11.52
C ASP A 351 -15.21 -29.26 12.60
N ARG A 352 -16.52 -29.13 12.87
CA ARG A 352 -17.23 -30.13 13.70
C ARG A 352 -17.83 -31.21 12.81
N PRO A 353 -17.52 -32.50 13.01
CA PRO A 353 -18.26 -33.57 12.34
C PRO A 353 -19.74 -33.46 12.72
N PRO A 354 -20.67 -33.66 11.78
CA PRO A 354 -22.09 -33.62 12.10
C PRO A 354 -22.39 -34.67 13.17
N ALA A 355 -23.08 -34.26 14.23
CA ALA A 355 -23.64 -35.19 15.20
C ALA A 355 -24.54 -36.19 14.45
N ARG A 356 -24.31 -37.48 14.65
CA ARG A 356 -25.10 -38.57 14.04
C ARG A 356 -26.60 -38.28 14.20
N PRO A 357 -27.41 -38.29 13.13
CA PRO A 357 -28.85 -38.23 13.29
C PRO A 357 -29.32 -39.51 13.99
N ARG A 358 -30.15 -39.34 15.03
CA ARG A 358 -30.97 -40.44 15.56
C ARG A 358 -31.90 -40.90 14.43
N ARG A 359 -32.08 -42.23 14.32
CA ARG A 359 -32.99 -42.87 13.36
C ARG A 359 -34.38 -42.21 13.41
N PRO A 360 -35.01 -41.87 12.26
CA PRO A 360 -36.43 -41.63 12.24
C PRO A 360 -37.18 -42.97 12.25
N GLU A 361 -38.20 -43.06 13.10
CA GLU A 361 -39.24 -44.06 13.00
C GLU A 361 -39.96 -43.93 11.66
N ARG A 362 -40.37 -45.07 11.09
CA ARG A 362 -41.24 -45.17 9.93
C ARG A 362 -42.54 -44.42 10.21
N LEU A 363 -42.96 -43.55 9.29
CA LEU A 363 -44.36 -43.17 9.13
C LEU A 363 -44.66 -42.92 7.65
N ASP A 364 -45.87 -43.31 7.29
CA ASP A 364 -46.36 -43.73 5.98
C ASP A 364 -46.28 -42.71 4.83
N SER A 365 -46.05 -43.27 3.65
CA SER A 365 -46.30 -42.66 2.35
C SER A 365 -47.80 -42.62 2.07
N THR A 366 -48.45 -41.45 2.15
CA THR A 366 -49.61 -41.10 1.31
C THR A 366 -50.06 -39.65 1.51
N LYS A 367 -50.29 -38.96 0.37
CA LYS A 367 -50.95 -37.64 0.19
C LYS A 367 -50.06 -36.43 0.58
N TRP A 368 -49.83 -35.41 -0.26
CA TRP A 368 -50.76 -34.70 -1.13
C TRP A 368 -50.07 -34.04 -2.33
N LEU A 369 -50.75 -34.09 -3.48
CA LEU A 369 -50.65 -33.16 -4.60
C LEU A 369 -51.15 -31.77 -4.20
N LEU A 370 -50.40 -30.71 -4.54
CA LEU A 370 -50.79 -29.55 -5.35
C LEU A 370 -49.64 -28.54 -5.43
#